data_AF-A0A4Q1CYM1-F1
#
_entry.id   AF-A0A4Q1CYM1-F1
#
_cell.length_a   1.000
_cell.length_b   1.000
_cell.length_c   1.000
_cell.angle_alpha   90.00
_cell.angle_beta   90.00
_cell.angle_gamma   90.00
#
_symmetry.space_group_name_H-M   'P 1'
#
loop_
_entity.id
_entity.type
_entity.pdbx_description
1 polymer ?
#
loop_
_entity_poly.entity_id
_entity_poly.type
_entity_poly.pdbx_seq_one_letter_code
_entity_poly.pdbx_strand_id
1 'polypeptide(L)'
;MSSNPKANEDKTRLDEIVTQFSGAVHELKIYHYTLKQLVDAEEDRMLLQRAAGRFFELIRDVLVNYLNLEFSKLLGPPKSCGVENFSVENILNDAEFGWSELLKQSVNEELSRIPLSFCDRKNGAIYTARNKYFAHYDKEVFLAKGVIGEFPEGDDEKALTALENISNLFYEARFGEIRGDMVLTGAGDVHDLKKYLCRGLAFKKLFHERGADVQRLYELRKEQCPHL
;
A
#
# COMPACT_ATOMS: atom_id res chain seq x y z
N MET A 1 23.80 -7.31 -39.13
CA MET A 1 23.13 -8.12 -38.09
C MET A 1 21.76 -7.49 -37.86
N SER A 2 20.72 -8.06 -38.46
CA SER A 2 19.35 -7.57 -38.30
C SER A 2 18.79 -8.18 -37.01
N SER A 3 18.56 -7.37 -35.99
CA SER A 3 17.78 -7.77 -34.81
C SER A 3 16.36 -8.15 -35.27
N ASN A 4 15.84 -9.26 -34.76
CA ASN A 4 14.50 -9.75 -35.07
C ASN A 4 13.46 -8.85 -34.34
N PRO A 5 12.54 -8.16 -35.05
CA PRO A 5 11.63 -7.19 -34.44
C PRO A 5 10.79 -7.76 -33.29
N LYS A 6 10.29 -8.99 -33.44
CA LYS A 6 9.53 -9.70 -32.39
C LYS A 6 10.35 -9.92 -31.11
N ALA A 7 11.61 -10.33 -31.25
CA ALA A 7 12.49 -10.53 -30.10
C ALA A 7 12.81 -9.21 -29.37
N ASN A 8 12.69 -8.07 -30.06
CA ASN A 8 12.85 -6.75 -29.45
C ASN A 8 11.56 -6.31 -28.74
N GLU A 9 10.38 -6.56 -29.33
CA GLU A 9 9.07 -6.29 -28.72
C GLU A 9 8.83 -7.13 -27.45
N ASP A 10 9.12 -8.44 -27.49
CA ASP A 10 8.98 -9.33 -26.34
C ASP A 10 9.93 -8.93 -25.20
N LYS A 11 11.13 -8.46 -25.56
CA LYS A 11 12.13 -7.95 -24.61
C LYS A 11 11.63 -6.70 -23.90
N THR A 12 11.04 -5.75 -24.62
CA THR A 12 10.48 -4.51 -24.08
C THR A 12 9.26 -4.78 -23.18
N ARG A 13 8.39 -5.70 -23.58
CA ARG A 13 7.21 -6.07 -22.77
C ARG A 13 7.60 -6.68 -21.42
N LEU A 14 8.61 -7.56 -21.40
CA LEU A 14 9.08 -8.15 -20.15
C LEU A 14 9.75 -7.10 -19.23
N ASP A 15 10.51 -6.16 -19.80
CA ASP A 15 11.06 -5.03 -19.04
C ASP A 15 9.97 -4.22 -18.37
N GLU A 16 8.90 -3.91 -19.11
CA GLU A 16 7.74 -3.20 -18.60
C GLU A 16 7.05 -3.98 -17.47
N ILE A 17 6.81 -5.28 -17.66
CA ILE A 17 6.15 -6.12 -16.65
C ILE A 17 6.92 -6.16 -15.34
N VAL A 18 8.24 -6.41 -15.39
CA VAL A 18 9.07 -6.44 -14.18
C VAL A 18 9.10 -5.06 -13.52
N THR A 19 9.24 -4.00 -14.31
CA THR A 19 9.25 -2.62 -13.79
C THR A 19 7.91 -2.25 -13.13
N GLN A 20 6.78 -2.60 -13.75
CA GLN A 20 5.44 -2.34 -13.22
C GLN A 20 5.15 -3.17 -11.97
N PHE A 21 5.57 -4.43 -11.92
CA PHE A 21 5.45 -5.26 -10.73
C PHE A 21 6.24 -4.68 -9.57
N SER A 22 7.51 -4.34 -9.81
CA SER A 22 8.36 -3.65 -8.84
C SER A 22 7.77 -2.31 -8.39
N GLY A 23 7.20 -1.53 -9.30
CA GLY A 23 6.50 -0.28 -8.99
C GLY A 23 5.29 -0.51 -8.07
N ALA A 24 4.45 -1.49 -8.37
CA ALA A 24 3.29 -1.83 -7.57
C ALA A 24 3.66 -2.27 -6.14
N VAL A 25 4.70 -3.10 -5.98
CA VAL A 25 5.21 -3.50 -4.66
C VAL A 25 5.75 -2.29 -3.88
N HIS A 26 6.41 -1.36 -4.58
CA HIS A 26 6.93 -0.13 -3.98
C HIS A 26 5.82 0.78 -3.45
N GLU A 27 4.80 1.03 -4.26
CA GLU A 27 3.62 1.81 -3.85
C GLU A 27 2.91 1.15 -2.67
N LEU A 28 2.73 -0.18 -2.71
CA LEU A 28 2.13 -0.93 -1.61
C LEU A 28 2.88 -0.72 -0.29
N LYS A 29 4.22 -0.67 -0.33
CA LYS A 29 5.08 -0.39 0.83
C LYS A 29 4.87 1.04 1.35
N ILE A 30 4.71 2.02 0.47
CA ILE A 30 4.42 3.41 0.84
C ILE A 30 3.06 3.53 1.53
N TYR A 31 2.02 2.90 0.98
CA TYR A 31 0.69 2.93 1.57
C TYR A 31 0.64 2.19 2.92
N HIS A 32 1.31 1.04 3.01
CA HIS A 32 1.42 0.27 4.25
C HIS A 32 2.11 1.08 5.33
N TYR A 33 3.27 1.67 5.01
CA TYR A 33 3.98 2.56 5.92
C TYR A 33 3.12 3.76 6.36
N THR A 34 2.41 4.39 5.43
CA THR A 34 1.53 5.53 5.72
C THR A 34 0.41 5.13 6.69
N LEU A 35 -0.23 3.98 6.46
CA LEU A 35 -1.24 3.43 7.36
C LEU A 35 -0.65 3.23 8.76
N LYS A 36 0.45 2.47 8.86
CA LYS A 36 1.15 2.19 10.12
C LYS A 36 1.50 3.46 10.89
N GLN A 37 2.09 4.44 10.21
CA GLN A 37 2.43 5.71 10.84
C GLN A 37 1.20 6.50 11.28
N LEU A 38 0.07 6.40 10.60
CA LEU A 38 -1.14 7.12 11.01
C LEU A 38 -1.84 6.47 12.21
N VAL A 39 -1.84 5.13 12.33
CA VAL A 39 -2.79 4.44 13.22
C VAL A 39 -2.21 3.48 14.25
N ASP A 40 -0.92 3.12 14.20
CA ASP A 40 -0.39 2.06 15.07
C ASP A 40 0.03 2.55 16.47
N ALA A 41 0.54 3.78 16.62
CA ALA A 41 0.89 4.29 17.94
C ALA A 41 -0.32 4.93 18.64
N GLU A 42 -0.54 4.58 19.92
CA GLU A 42 -1.62 5.15 20.73
C GLU A 42 -1.58 6.68 20.77
N GLU A 43 -0.38 7.25 20.87
CA GLU A 43 -0.15 8.69 20.88
C GLU A 43 -0.58 9.36 19.58
N ASP A 44 -0.35 8.69 18.44
CA ASP A 44 -0.78 9.16 17.13
C ASP A 44 -2.30 9.08 17.00
N ARG A 45 -2.92 7.98 17.43
CA ARG A 45 -4.39 7.83 17.44
C ARG A 45 -5.07 8.94 18.23
N MET A 46 -4.57 9.25 19.43
CA MET A 46 -5.10 10.34 20.25
C MET A 46 -4.96 11.70 19.57
N LEU A 47 -3.81 11.97 18.93
CA LEU A 47 -3.59 13.21 18.19
C LEU A 47 -4.61 13.36 17.05
N LEU A 48 -4.75 12.33 16.23
CA LEU A 48 -5.68 12.33 15.09
C LEU A 48 -7.13 12.46 15.54
N GLN A 49 -7.53 11.76 16.60
CA GLN A 49 -8.87 11.83 17.17
C GLN A 49 -9.21 13.25 17.64
N ARG A 50 -8.28 13.91 18.32
CA ARG A 50 -8.45 15.29 18.83
C ARG A 50 -8.45 16.33 17.73
N ALA A 51 -7.71 16.10 16.64
CA ALA A 51 -7.62 17.02 15.52
C ALA A 51 -8.83 16.92 14.60
N ALA A 52 -9.11 15.72 14.06
CA ALA A 52 -10.17 15.48 13.10
C ALA A 52 -10.51 13.97 13.01
N GLY A 53 -10.93 13.35 14.12
CA GLY A 53 -11.08 11.89 14.22
C GLY A 53 -11.85 11.24 13.07
N ARG A 54 -13.04 11.76 12.71
CA ARG A 54 -13.85 11.19 11.62
C ARG A 54 -13.17 11.25 10.25
N PHE A 55 -12.39 12.29 9.99
CA PHE A 55 -11.66 12.43 8.73
C PHE A 55 -10.54 11.38 8.64
N PHE A 56 -9.80 11.18 9.73
CA PHE A 56 -8.72 10.19 9.76
C PHE A 56 -9.24 8.74 9.80
N GLU A 57 -10.41 8.48 10.37
CA GLU A 57 -11.12 7.20 10.19
C GLU A 57 -11.39 6.92 8.71
N LEU A 58 -11.91 7.91 7.96
CA LEU A 58 -12.15 7.75 6.52
C LEU A 58 -10.86 7.49 5.74
N ILE A 59 -9.77 8.21 6.06
CA ILE A 59 -8.47 7.97 5.43
C ILE A 59 -7.98 6.55 5.71
N ARG A 60 -8.03 6.10 6.97
CA ARG A 60 -7.64 4.74 7.35
C ARG A 60 -8.44 3.71 6.57
N ASP A 61 -9.76 3.86 6.52
CA ASP A 61 -10.63 2.90 5.83
C ASP A 61 -10.33 2.88 4.32
N VAL A 62 -10.06 4.03 3.70
CA VAL A 62 -9.62 4.11 2.29
C VAL A 62 -8.27 3.40 2.08
N LEU A 63 -7.28 3.64 2.93
CA LEU A 63 -5.96 3.02 2.82
C LEU A 63 -6.04 1.49 3.01
N VAL A 64 -6.76 1.02 4.02
CA VAL A 64 -6.96 -0.42 4.27
C VAL A 64 -7.64 -1.08 3.07
N ASN A 65 -8.69 -0.46 2.51
CA ASN A 65 -9.37 -0.98 1.33
C ASN A 65 -8.45 -1.02 0.11
N TYR A 66 -7.67 0.04 -0.11
CA TYR A 66 -6.70 0.10 -1.21
C TYR A 66 -5.64 -0.98 -1.08
N LEU A 67 -5.03 -1.14 0.11
CA LEU A 67 -4.05 -2.20 0.37
C LEU A 67 -4.64 -3.58 0.08
N ASN A 68 -5.84 -3.88 0.59
CA ASN A 68 -6.50 -5.16 0.32
C ASN A 68 -6.72 -5.40 -1.18
N LEU A 69 -7.09 -4.38 -1.93
CA LEU A 69 -7.26 -4.46 -3.37
C LEU A 69 -5.93 -4.75 -4.08
N GLU A 70 -4.87 -4.02 -3.75
CA GLU A 70 -3.56 -4.21 -4.37
C GLU A 70 -2.94 -5.57 -4.04
N PHE A 71 -3.00 -6.01 -2.78
CA PHE A 71 -2.61 -7.37 -2.41
C PHE A 71 -3.43 -8.41 -3.20
N SER A 72 -4.73 -8.20 -3.38
CA SER A 72 -5.59 -9.11 -4.14
C SER A 72 -5.27 -9.18 -5.64
N LYS A 73 -4.72 -8.11 -6.22
CA LYS A 73 -4.24 -8.10 -7.61
C LYS A 73 -2.96 -8.91 -7.74
N LEU A 74 -1.97 -8.65 -6.87
CA LEU A 74 -0.65 -9.27 -6.93
C LEU A 74 -0.65 -10.74 -6.50
N LEU A 75 -1.44 -11.10 -5.48
CA LEU A 75 -1.53 -12.45 -4.91
C LEU A 75 -2.77 -13.23 -5.39
N GLY A 76 -3.58 -12.61 -6.24
CA GLY A 76 -4.77 -13.22 -6.81
C GLY A 76 -4.46 -14.39 -7.75
N PRO A 77 -5.50 -15.15 -8.16
CA PRO A 77 -5.36 -16.14 -9.23
C PRO A 77 -4.84 -15.49 -10.52
N PRO A 78 -4.12 -16.24 -11.37
CA PRO A 78 -3.55 -15.72 -12.63
C PRO A 78 -4.61 -15.32 -13.65
N LYS A 79 -5.84 -15.86 -13.52
CA LYS A 79 -6.96 -15.56 -14.40
C LYS A 79 -8.24 -15.37 -13.60
N SER A 80 -9.11 -14.48 -14.05
CA SER A 80 -10.46 -14.29 -13.49
C SER A 80 -11.43 -13.93 -14.60
N CYS A 81 -12.58 -14.61 -14.66
CA CYS A 81 -13.62 -14.37 -15.68
C CYS A 81 -13.10 -14.37 -17.13
N GLY A 82 -12.09 -15.21 -17.43
CA GLY A 82 -11.52 -15.28 -18.77
C GLY A 82 -10.42 -14.27 -19.08
N VAL A 83 -10.13 -13.33 -18.17
CA VAL A 83 -9.12 -12.27 -18.31
C VAL A 83 -7.90 -12.57 -17.45
N GLU A 84 -6.71 -12.35 -18.00
CA GLU A 84 -5.44 -12.50 -17.28
C GLU A 84 -5.26 -11.40 -16.25
N ASN A 85 -4.79 -11.78 -15.07
CA ASN A 85 -4.52 -10.86 -13.98
C ASN A 85 -3.02 -10.58 -13.90
N PHE A 86 -2.68 -9.37 -13.46
CA PHE A 86 -1.30 -8.99 -13.15
C PHE A 86 -0.90 -9.52 -11.76
N SER A 87 -0.82 -10.85 -11.62
CA SER A 87 -0.44 -11.54 -10.38
C SER A 87 0.92 -12.21 -10.49
N VAL A 88 1.56 -12.50 -9.35
CA VAL A 88 2.86 -13.19 -9.29
C VAL A 88 2.79 -14.53 -10.03
N GLU A 89 1.74 -15.31 -9.80
CA GLU A 89 1.57 -16.60 -10.47
C GLU A 89 1.43 -16.46 -11.99
N ASN A 90 0.77 -15.39 -12.47
CA ASN A 90 0.65 -15.16 -13.91
C ASN A 90 2.00 -14.78 -14.52
N ILE A 91 2.72 -13.83 -13.90
CA ILE A 91 4.04 -13.39 -14.35
C ILE A 91 5.04 -14.56 -14.33
N LEU A 92 4.97 -15.43 -13.32
CA LEU A 92 5.91 -16.53 -13.17
C LEU A 92 5.68 -17.67 -14.17
N ASN A 93 4.41 -17.94 -14.52
CA ASN A 93 4.03 -19.06 -15.38
C ASN A 93 3.80 -18.67 -16.84
N ASP A 94 3.98 -17.40 -17.19
CA ASP A 94 3.95 -16.97 -18.58
C ASP A 94 5.12 -17.63 -19.35
N ALA A 95 4.74 -18.51 -20.28
CA ALA A 95 5.69 -19.28 -21.08
C ALA A 95 6.53 -18.38 -22.00
N GLU A 96 6.03 -17.19 -22.35
CA GLU A 96 6.75 -16.23 -23.21
C GLU A 96 8.00 -15.69 -22.53
N PHE A 97 8.04 -15.63 -21.19
CA PHE A 97 9.18 -15.05 -20.47
C PHE A 97 10.33 -16.03 -20.25
N GLY A 98 10.09 -17.33 -20.40
CA GLY A 98 11.16 -18.33 -20.37
C GLY A 98 11.96 -18.36 -19.05
N TRP A 99 11.31 -18.08 -17.92
CA TRP A 99 11.95 -18.09 -16.61
C TRP A 99 12.62 -19.42 -16.28
N SER A 100 13.78 -19.37 -15.63
CA SER A 100 14.49 -20.57 -15.19
C SER A 100 13.72 -21.31 -14.09
N GLU A 101 13.88 -22.64 -14.03
CA GLU A 101 13.25 -23.44 -12.96
C GLU A 101 13.75 -23.04 -11.57
N LEU A 102 15.00 -22.60 -11.45
CA LEU A 102 15.54 -22.08 -10.20
C LEU A 102 14.79 -20.82 -9.74
N LEU A 103 14.53 -19.86 -10.65
CA LEU A 103 13.75 -18.66 -10.32
C LEU A 103 12.33 -19.03 -9.89
N LYS A 104 11.68 -19.96 -10.62
CA LYS A 104 10.35 -20.45 -10.25
C LYS A 104 10.32 -21.07 -8.88
N GLN A 105 11.34 -21.86 -8.53
CA GLN A 105 11.45 -22.42 -7.20
C GLN A 105 11.59 -21.32 -6.14
N SER A 106 12.52 -20.37 -6.32
CA SER A 106 12.74 -19.28 -5.36
C SER A 106 11.50 -18.39 -5.17
N VAL A 107 10.77 -18.07 -6.25
CA VAL A 107 9.52 -17.30 -6.14
C VAL A 107 8.44 -18.09 -5.40
N ASN A 108 8.30 -19.39 -5.67
CA ASN A 108 7.36 -20.25 -4.95
C ASN A 108 7.71 -20.39 -3.46
N GLU A 109 9.00 -20.43 -3.12
CA GLU A 109 9.47 -20.43 -1.73
C GLU A 109 9.04 -19.13 -1.01
N GLU A 110 9.22 -17.96 -1.63
CA GLU A 110 8.74 -16.69 -1.06
C GLU A 110 7.21 -16.64 -0.94
N LEU A 111 6.47 -17.11 -1.95
CA LEU A 111 5.00 -17.21 -1.87
C LEU A 111 4.55 -18.10 -0.71
N SER A 112 5.28 -19.17 -0.41
CA SER A 112 4.97 -20.07 0.72
C SER A 112 5.17 -19.43 2.10
N ARG A 113 5.93 -18.33 2.18
CA ARG A 113 6.11 -17.56 3.43
C ARG A 113 4.94 -16.63 3.73
N ILE A 114 4.06 -16.39 2.75
CA ILE A 114 2.86 -15.59 2.95
C ILE A 114 1.87 -16.40 3.80
N PRO A 115 1.39 -15.89 4.95
CA PRO A 115 0.47 -16.61 5.81
C PRO A 115 -0.82 -17.00 5.08
N LEU A 116 -1.28 -18.23 5.26
CA LEU A 116 -2.55 -18.70 4.67
C LEU A 116 -3.75 -17.90 5.17
N SER A 117 -3.71 -17.42 6.43
CA SER A 117 -4.67 -16.46 6.99
C SER A 117 -4.81 -15.19 6.14
N PHE A 118 -3.74 -14.80 5.45
CA PHE A 118 -3.70 -13.65 4.58
C PHE A 118 -4.19 -13.97 3.16
N CYS A 119 -3.61 -14.99 2.52
CA CYS A 119 -3.71 -15.20 1.07
C CYS A 119 -4.52 -16.44 0.61
N ASP A 120 -5.08 -17.24 1.52
CA ASP A 120 -5.86 -18.42 1.15
C ASP A 120 -7.02 -18.09 0.21
N ARG A 121 -7.16 -18.87 -0.87
CA ARG A 121 -8.12 -18.63 -1.96
C ARG A 121 -9.57 -18.97 -1.62
N LYS A 122 -9.86 -19.36 -0.38
CA LYS A 122 -11.22 -19.64 0.07
C LYS A 122 -11.61 -18.77 1.25
N ASN A 123 -10.68 -18.57 2.17
CA ASN A 123 -10.91 -17.96 3.48
C ASN A 123 -9.87 -16.92 3.88
N GLY A 124 -8.86 -16.65 3.06
CA GLY A 124 -7.85 -15.63 3.35
C GLY A 124 -8.46 -14.24 3.46
N ALA A 125 -7.82 -13.36 4.22
CA ALA A 125 -8.27 -11.99 4.43
C ALA A 125 -8.47 -11.25 3.11
N ILE A 126 -7.49 -11.33 2.20
CA ILE A 126 -7.53 -10.63 0.91
C ILE A 126 -8.59 -11.22 -0.03
N TYR A 127 -8.75 -12.55 -0.03
CA TYR A 127 -9.76 -13.22 -0.84
C TYR A 127 -11.18 -12.84 -0.39
N THR A 128 -11.39 -12.82 0.92
CA THR A 128 -12.66 -12.42 1.52
C THR A 128 -12.99 -10.96 1.20
N ALA A 129 -12.01 -10.06 1.36
CA ALA A 129 -12.16 -8.65 0.99
C ALA A 129 -12.47 -8.48 -0.51
N ARG A 130 -11.75 -9.16 -1.40
CA ARG A 130 -12.00 -9.11 -2.85
C ARG A 130 -13.40 -9.60 -3.21
N ASN A 131 -13.73 -10.84 -2.84
CA ASN A 131 -14.91 -11.50 -3.38
C ASN A 131 -16.18 -11.04 -2.68
N LYS A 132 -16.17 -10.89 -1.35
CA LYS A 132 -17.38 -10.51 -0.64
C LYS A 132 -17.62 -9.01 -0.65
N TYR A 133 -16.56 -8.20 -0.66
CA TYR A 133 -16.68 -6.74 -0.60
C TYR A 133 -16.62 -6.08 -1.96
N PHE A 134 -15.48 -6.17 -2.65
CA PHE A 134 -15.25 -5.36 -3.85
C PHE A 134 -16.00 -5.89 -5.07
N ALA A 135 -16.09 -7.21 -5.24
CA ALA A 135 -16.69 -7.80 -6.43
C ALA A 135 -18.21 -8.00 -6.33
N HIS A 136 -18.74 -8.32 -5.15
CA HIS A 136 -20.14 -8.77 -5.02
C HIS A 136 -20.99 -7.95 -4.04
N TYR A 137 -20.40 -7.02 -3.28
CA TYR A 137 -21.11 -6.18 -2.31
C TYR A 137 -22.13 -6.98 -1.47
N ASP A 138 -21.63 -8.07 -0.87
CA ASP A 138 -22.45 -9.07 -0.21
C ASP A 138 -23.28 -8.44 0.93
N LYS A 139 -24.59 -8.69 0.92
CA LYS A 139 -25.56 -8.11 1.86
C LYS A 139 -25.26 -8.48 3.31
N GLU A 140 -24.94 -9.73 3.58
CA GLU A 140 -24.69 -10.21 4.95
C GLU A 140 -23.42 -9.55 5.50
N VAL A 141 -22.43 -9.40 4.64
CA VAL A 141 -21.16 -8.76 4.94
C VAL A 141 -21.33 -7.25 5.17
N PHE A 142 -22.14 -6.57 4.35
CA PHE A 142 -22.50 -5.17 4.56
C PHE A 142 -23.24 -4.95 5.90
N LEU A 143 -24.12 -5.88 6.29
CA LEU A 143 -24.88 -5.80 7.53
C LEU A 143 -24.04 -6.16 8.78
N ALA A 144 -22.97 -6.93 8.63
CA ALA A 144 -22.12 -7.39 9.73
C ALA A 144 -21.29 -6.25 10.39
N LYS A 145 -21.17 -5.07 9.78
CA LYS A 145 -20.45 -3.88 10.31
C LYS A 145 -19.00 -4.13 10.79
N GLY A 146 -18.35 -5.21 10.37
CA GLY A 146 -16.95 -5.46 10.71
C GLY A 146 -16.02 -4.41 10.08
N VAL A 147 -14.89 -4.14 10.73
CA VAL A 147 -13.75 -3.45 10.09
C VAL A 147 -13.14 -4.46 9.13
N ILE A 148 -13.51 -4.38 7.85
CA ILE A 148 -13.22 -5.46 6.90
C ILE A 148 -11.93 -5.11 6.15
N GLY A 149 -11.01 -6.07 6.17
CA GLY A 149 -9.63 -5.85 5.75
C GLY A 149 -8.65 -5.58 6.89
N GLU A 150 -9.06 -5.72 8.16
CA GLU A 150 -8.11 -5.83 9.27
C GLU A 150 -7.23 -7.07 9.04
N PHE A 151 -5.98 -6.81 8.71
CA PHE A 151 -4.98 -7.85 8.57
C PHE A 151 -4.73 -8.47 9.95
N PRO A 152 -4.65 -9.81 10.07
CA PRO A 152 -4.09 -10.40 11.28
C PRO A 152 -2.73 -9.75 11.54
N GLU A 153 -2.46 -9.43 12.81
CA GLU A 153 -1.31 -8.63 13.19
C GLU A 153 0.01 -9.22 12.63
N GLY A 154 0.70 -8.44 11.81
CA GLY A 154 1.98 -8.79 11.20
C GLY A 154 1.91 -9.70 9.97
N ASP A 155 0.73 -10.14 9.53
CA ASP A 155 0.60 -10.95 8.32
C ASP A 155 0.74 -10.10 7.04
N ASP A 156 0.31 -8.85 7.08
CA ASP A 156 0.53 -7.83 6.06
C ASP A 156 2.03 -7.52 5.84
N GLU A 157 2.79 -7.39 6.92
CA GLU A 157 4.23 -7.16 6.87
C GLU A 157 4.98 -8.35 6.27
N LYS A 158 4.59 -9.59 6.64
CA LYS A 158 5.15 -10.81 6.04
C LYS A 158 4.83 -10.90 4.56
N ALA A 159 3.58 -10.62 4.17
CA ALA A 159 3.17 -10.62 2.78
C ALA A 159 3.94 -9.58 1.96
N LEU A 160 4.11 -8.37 2.50
CA LEU A 160 4.84 -7.29 1.86
C LEU A 160 6.33 -7.62 1.71
N THR A 161 6.95 -8.21 2.75
CA THR A 161 8.34 -8.67 2.71
C THR A 161 8.54 -9.74 1.64
N ALA A 162 7.63 -10.72 1.55
CA ALA A 162 7.69 -11.74 0.51
C ALA A 162 7.54 -11.13 -0.90
N LEU A 163 6.63 -10.17 -1.08
CA LEU A 163 6.48 -9.45 -2.36
C LEU A 163 7.71 -8.62 -2.73
N GLU A 164 8.39 -8.01 -1.76
CA GLU A 164 9.66 -7.30 -1.98
C GLU A 164 10.77 -8.26 -2.43
N ASN A 165 10.89 -9.41 -1.79
CA ASN A 165 11.83 -10.46 -2.20
C ASN A 165 11.52 -10.98 -3.61
N ILE A 166 10.24 -11.26 -3.92
CA ILE A 166 9.81 -11.68 -5.26
C ILE A 166 10.13 -10.60 -6.30
N SER A 167 9.93 -9.31 -5.96
CA SER A 167 10.30 -8.20 -6.84
C SER A 167 11.80 -8.21 -7.12
N ASN A 168 12.63 -8.41 -6.08
CA ASN A 168 14.08 -8.48 -6.26
C ASN A 168 14.49 -9.68 -7.11
N LEU A 169 13.85 -10.85 -6.95
CA LEU A 169 14.10 -12.04 -7.77
C LEU A 169 13.77 -11.79 -9.25
N PHE A 170 12.61 -11.19 -9.55
CA PHE A 170 12.26 -10.85 -10.94
C PHE A 170 13.20 -9.80 -11.53
N TYR A 171 13.57 -8.78 -10.74
CA TYR A 171 14.45 -7.71 -11.18
C TYR A 171 15.87 -8.22 -11.45
N GLU A 172 16.42 -9.07 -10.57
CA GLU A 172 17.73 -9.69 -10.76
C GLU A 172 17.75 -10.63 -11.96
N ALA A 173 16.74 -11.49 -12.09
CA ALA A 173 16.64 -12.39 -13.23
C ALA A 173 16.55 -11.65 -14.57
N ARG A 174 15.94 -10.45 -14.58
CA ARG A 174 15.72 -9.68 -15.79
C ARG A 174 16.86 -8.73 -16.13
N PHE A 175 17.36 -7.99 -15.15
CA PHE A 175 18.30 -6.88 -15.33
C PHE A 175 19.71 -7.21 -14.83
N GLY A 176 19.91 -8.34 -14.13
CA GLY A 176 21.20 -8.76 -13.61
C GLY A 176 21.65 -7.97 -12.37
N GLU A 177 20.75 -7.21 -11.74
CA GLU A 177 21.01 -6.44 -10.54
C GLU A 177 19.84 -6.58 -9.55
N ILE A 178 20.12 -6.45 -8.26
CA ILE A 178 19.08 -6.38 -7.24
C ILE A 178 18.63 -4.93 -7.14
N ARG A 179 17.33 -4.67 -7.23
CA ARG A 179 16.77 -3.31 -7.06
C ARG A 179 17.13 -2.72 -5.69
N GLY A 180 17.29 -3.58 -4.69
CA GLY A 180 17.70 -3.26 -3.34
C GLY A 180 16.52 -2.99 -2.42
N ASP A 181 16.81 -2.56 -1.20
CA ASP A 181 15.77 -2.13 -0.26
C ASP A 181 14.95 -1.01 -0.89
N MET A 182 13.65 -1.23 -1.00
CA MET A 182 12.74 -0.23 -1.53
C MET A 182 12.63 0.95 -0.54
N VAL A 183 13.42 2.01 -0.78
CA VAL A 183 13.46 3.22 0.07
C VAL A 183 12.15 3.98 -0.02
N LEU A 184 11.47 4.14 1.11
CA LEU A 184 10.19 4.87 1.19
C LEU A 184 10.37 6.35 0.83
N THR A 185 9.90 6.75 -0.36
CA THR A 185 9.76 8.17 -0.70
C THR A 185 8.59 8.78 0.08
N GLY A 186 8.77 10.00 0.62
CA GLY A 186 7.68 10.70 1.34
C GLY A 186 7.43 10.21 2.76
N ALA A 187 8.31 9.37 3.34
CA ALA A 187 8.17 8.94 4.74
C ALA A 187 8.08 10.12 5.74
N GLY A 188 8.68 11.27 5.39
CA GLY A 188 8.61 12.50 6.17
C GLY A 188 7.24 13.19 6.15
N ASP A 189 6.39 12.94 5.14
CA ASP A 189 5.15 13.68 4.95
C ASP A 189 4.15 13.40 6.07
N VAL A 190 4.07 12.15 6.53
CA VAL A 190 3.23 11.77 7.67
C VAL A 190 3.75 12.40 8.96
N HIS A 191 5.07 12.48 9.12
CA HIS A 191 5.68 13.13 10.28
C HIS A 191 5.38 14.64 10.30
N ASP A 192 5.54 15.31 9.17
CA ASP A 192 5.25 16.74 9.04
C ASP A 192 3.75 17.03 9.26
N LEU A 193 2.86 16.19 8.72
CA LEU A 193 1.42 16.28 9.00
C LEU A 193 1.14 16.25 10.50
N LYS A 194 1.65 15.25 11.22
CA LYS A 194 1.48 15.14 12.68
C LYS A 194 1.97 16.38 13.42
N LYS A 195 3.15 16.90 13.03
CA LYS A 195 3.73 18.12 13.60
C LYS A 195 2.81 19.33 13.39
N TYR A 196 2.21 19.48 12.21
CA TYR A 196 1.25 20.55 11.94
C TYR A 196 -0.04 20.40 12.75
N LEU A 197 -0.57 19.18 12.89
CA LEU A 197 -1.76 18.91 13.71
C LEU A 197 -1.51 19.24 15.19
N CYS A 198 -0.37 18.82 15.74
CA CYS A 198 0.05 19.15 17.11
C CYS A 198 0.09 20.67 17.34
N ARG A 199 0.71 21.42 16.42
CA ARG A 199 0.78 22.88 16.48
C ARG A 199 -0.61 23.52 16.39
N GLY A 200 -1.47 23.04 15.50
CA GLY A 200 -2.84 23.53 15.35
C GLY A 200 -3.68 23.33 16.62
N LEU A 201 -3.56 22.18 17.29
CA LEU A 201 -4.22 21.92 18.57
C LEU A 201 -3.70 22.82 19.69
N ALA A 202 -2.38 23.01 19.76
CA ALA A 202 -1.77 23.91 20.75
C ALA A 202 -2.25 25.36 20.54
N PHE A 203 -2.30 25.82 19.28
CA PHE A 203 -2.83 27.13 18.93
C PHE A 203 -4.31 27.26 19.33
N LYS A 204 -5.16 26.28 18.98
CA LYS A 204 -6.58 26.28 19.38
C LYS A 204 -6.75 26.39 20.91
N LYS A 205 -5.93 25.68 21.69
CA LYS A 205 -5.95 25.74 23.16
C LYS A 205 -5.59 27.15 23.67
N LEU A 206 -4.56 27.78 23.13
CA LEU A 206 -4.18 29.15 23.48
C LEU A 206 -5.31 30.16 23.22
N PHE A 207 -6.07 30.00 22.12
CA PHE A 207 -7.24 30.85 21.83
C PHE A 207 -8.38 30.68 22.84
N HIS A 208 -8.56 29.48 23.39
CA HIS A 208 -9.62 29.21 24.37
C HIS A 208 -9.24 29.67 25.78
N GLU A 209 -7.96 29.64 26.13
CA GLU A 209 -7.47 29.93 27.49
C GLU A 209 -7.18 31.40 27.76
N ARG A 210 -6.99 32.24 26.73
CA ARG A 210 -6.70 33.67 26.91
C ARG A 210 -7.43 34.56 25.90
N GLY A 211 -8.51 35.20 26.33
CA GLY A 211 -9.22 36.23 25.57
C GLY A 211 -8.38 37.46 25.19
N ALA A 212 -7.18 37.64 25.76
CA ALA A 212 -6.26 38.76 25.46
C ALA A 212 -5.21 38.45 24.37
N ASP A 213 -4.86 37.18 24.12
CA ASP A 213 -3.85 36.80 23.10
C ASP A 213 -4.44 36.79 21.67
N VAL A 214 -5.77 36.78 21.56
CA VAL A 214 -6.50 36.88 20.28
C VAL A 214 -6.22 38.21 19.59
N GLN A 215 -6.21 39.32 20.33
CA GLN A 215 -5.95 40.66 19.78
C GLN A 215 -4.52 40.77 19.23
N ARG A 216 -3.54 40.25 20.00
CA ARG A 216 -2.12 40.26 19.62
C ARG A 216 -1.82 39.37 18.40
N LEU A 217 -2.49 38.23 18.28
CA LEU A 217 -2.36 37.35 17.11
C LEU A 217 -3.08 37.92 15.88
N TYR A 218 -4.18 38.65 16.06
CA TYR A 218 -4.86 39.37 14.97
C TYR A 218 -3.97 40.49 14.43
N GLU A 219 -3.26 41.22 15.30
CA GLU A 219 -2.29 42.24 14.92
C GLU A 219 -1.06 41.65 14.21
N LEU A 220 -0.48 40.56 14.73
CA LEU A 220 0.63 39.84 14.08
C LEU A 220 0.26 39.30 12.68
N ARG A 221 -0.98 38.82 12.50
CA ARG A 221 -1.49 38.38 11.19
C ARG A 221 -1.60 39.56 10.20
N LYS A 222 -2.01 40.74 10.69
CA LYS A 222 -2.17 41.96 9.88
C LYS A 222 -0.81 42.56 9.48
N GLU A 223 0.20 42.43 10.33
CA GLU A 223 1.58 42.82 10.04
C GLU A 223 2.26 41.89 9.03
N GLN A 224 1.92 40.60 9.01
CA GLN A 224 2.54 39.61 8.12
C GLN A 224 1.85 39.45 6.76
N CYS A 225 0.60 39.89 6.60
CA CYS A 225 -0.14 39.90 5.34
C CYS A 225 -0.98 41.18 5.18
N PRO A 226 -0.41 42.32 4.77
CA PRO A 226 -1.10 43.62 4.73
C PRO A 226 -2.10 43.81 3.56
N HIS A 227 -2.32 42.79 2.72
CA HIS A 227 -3.10 42.92 1.48
C HIS A 227 -4.24 41.89 1.31
N LEU A 228 -4.81 41.42 2.41
CA LEU A 228 -6.14 40.78 2.45
C LEU A 228 -7.09 41.62 3.31
#